data_AF-A0A8C4V3K0-F1
#
_entry.id   AF-A0A8C4V3K0-F1
#
_cell.length_a   1.000
_cell.length_b   1.000
_cell.length_c   1.000
_cell.angle_alpha   90.00
_cell.angle_beta   90.00
_cell.angle_gamma   90.00
#
_symmetry.space_group_name_H-M   'P 1'
#
loop_
_entity.id
_entity.type
_entity.pdbx_description
1 polymer ?
#
loop_
_entity_poly.entity_id
_entity_poly.type
_entity_poly.pdbx_seq_one_letter_code
_entity_poly.pdbx_strand_id
1 'polypeptide(L)'
;MNTRSRKDTFHKFEDDDSPFFFSSAVAAARAQVHQKPSAETIEGTSISLSCSHRSIKSYDFIYWYHQLPGQSPTYITSGSEGTSLVQDPPGRLSVAADRRSSSLWLARPQLRDAAVYYCAVGETRGHSDKLAITLNHAQTMSLFTDNQEPSVPQVIMLKSKKLEDSTGKAACLARNFSPKNISLEMSSNEVVYEQSPSILTSEGLYDAIKVVSVAKGAEVTCTAKFYGRTITPGTILWYSCNLFLEAVSPSTCFSPARKHYTKVEKANTLSVAVLGLRVLLAKSIALNTLMTIKLFLF
;
A
#
# COMPACT_ATOMS: atom_id res chain seq x y z
N MET A 1 -50.11 -38.17 -46.60
CA MET A 1 -50.69 -37.14 -45.73
C MET A 1 -49.57 -36.20 -45.29
N ASN A 2 -49.73 -34.91 -45.61
CA ASN A 2 -49.12 -33.68 -45.07
C ASN A 2 -48.55 -33.78 -43.64
N THR A 3 -47.55 -33.02 -43.14
CA THR A 3 -46.87 -31.77 -43.57
C THR A 3 -45.71 -31.43 -42.59
N ARG A 4 -44.66 -30.72 -43.08
CA ARG A 4 -43.99 -29.49 -42.55
C ARG A 4 -43.78 -29.31 -41.02
N SER A 5 -42.72 -28.72 -40.46
CA SER A 5 -41.73 -27.76 -40.96
C SER A 5 -40.56 -27.64 -39.96
N ARG A 6 -39.36 -27.47 -40.52
CA ARG A 6 -38.14 -26.88 -39.94
C ARG A 6 -38.40 -25.44 -39.46
N LYS A 7 -37.81 -25.03 -38.33
CA LYS A 7 -37.61 -23.62 -37.94
C LYS A 7 -36.17 -23.45 -37.45
N ASP A 8 -35.31 -23.07 -38.38
CA ASP A 8 -34.03 -22.43 -38.11
C ASP A 8 -34.33 -20.94 -37.87
N THR A 9 -34.02 -20.43 -36.68
CA THR A 9 -34.09 -18.99 -36.38
C THR A 9 -32.71 -18.39 -36.60
N PHE A 10 -32.46 -17.92 -37.81
CA PHE A 10 -31.34 -17.04 -38.14
C PHE A 10 -31.69 -15.61 -37.71
N HIS A 11 -31.00 -15.06 -36.72
CA HIS A 11 -30.98 -13.62 -36.50
C HIS A 11 -29.99 -13.00 -37.48
N LYS A 12 -30.56 -12.28 -38.44
CA LYS A 12 -29.92 -11.37 -39.38
C LYS A 12 -29.28 -10.22 -38.58
N PHE A 13 -27.96 -10.05 -38.68
CA PHE A 13 -27.29 -8.79 -38.36
C PHE A 13 -27.06 -8.09 -39.70
N GLU A 14 -27.69 -6.93 -39.87
CA GLU A 14 -27.46 -6.03 -41.00
C GLU A 14 -26.07 -5.39 -40.88
N ASP A 15 -25.29 -5.52 -41.94
CA ASP A 15 -24.02 -4.82 -42.17
C ASP A 15 -24.32 -3.33 -42.42
N ASP A 16 -23.66 -2.46 -41.66
CA ASP A 16 -23.53 -1.04 -42.01
C ASP A 16 -22.05 -0.64 -41.82
N ASP A 17 -21.53 0.06 -42.82
CA ASP A 17 -20.13 0.32 -43.14
C ASP A 17 -19.35 1.10 -42.07
N SER A 18 -18.10 0.72 -41.76
CA SER A 18 -16.93 1.61 -41.46
C SER A 18 -15.72 0.91 -40.79
N PRO A 19 -14.48 1.45 -40.90
CA PRO A 19 -13.31 0.66 -41.30
C PRO A 19 -12.39 0.14 -40.18
N PHE A 20 -11.81 -1.03 -40.47
CA PHE A 20 -10.49 -1.56 -40.09
C PHE A 20 -9.85 -1.09 -38.77
N PHE A 21 -10.09 -1.84 -37.70
CA PHE A 21 -9.10 -2.02 -36.63
C PHE A 21 -8.68 -3.50 -36.58
N PHE A 22 -7.42 -3.77 -36.94
CA PHE A 22 -6.77 -5.06 -36.70
C PHE A 22 -6.66 -5.28 -35.19
N SER A 23 -7.62 -5.98 -34.60
CA SER A 23 -7.47 -6.53 -33.25
C SER A 23 -7.00 -7.98 -33.39
N SER A 24 -5.74 -8.25 -33.06
CA SER A 24 -5.26 -9.62 -32.82
C SER A 24 -6.05 -10.19 -31.64
N ALA A 25 -7.12 -10.93 -31.95
CA ALA A 25 -7.84 -11.70 -30.97
C ALA A 25 -6.95 -12.86 -30.51
N VAL A 26 -6.22 -12.65 -29.41
CA VAL A 26 -5.81 -13.76 -28.55
C VAL A 26 -7.11 -14.32 -27.97
N ALA A 27 -7.59 -15.41 -28.57
CA ALA A 27 -8.73 -16.14 -28.05
C ALA A 27 -8.36 -16.69 -26.65
N ALA A 28 -8.72 -15.94 -25.61
CA ALA A 28 -8.69 -16.42 -24.24
C ALA A 28 -9.76 -17.53 -24.11
N ALA A 29 -9.35 -18.78 -24.27
CA ALA A 29 -10.20 -19.91 -23.94
C ALA A 29 -10.56 -19.82 -22.45
N ARG A 30 -11.84 -19.58 -22.15
CA ARG A 30 -12.36 -19.44 -20.78
C ARG A 30 -12.31 -20.78 -20.03
N ALA A 31 -11.16 -21.17 -19.49
CA ALA A 31 -11.16 -22.08 -18.35
C ALA A 31 -11.61 -21.28 -17.12
N GLN A 32 -12.85 -21.45 -16.65
CA GLN A 32 -13.35 -20.71 -15.48
C GLN A 32 -12.75 -21.27 -14.18
N VAL A 33 -11.52 -20.84 -13.86
CA VAL A 33 -10.87 -21.03 -12.56
C VAL A 33 -11.59 -20.16 -11.53
N HIS A 34 -11.95 -20.74 -10.39
CA HIS A 34 -12.57 -20.03 -9.26
C HIS A 34 -11.65 -20.09 -8.03
N GLN A 35 -11.27 -18.91 -7.55
CA GLN A 35 -10.54 -18.70 -6.29
C GLN A 35 -11.25 -17.63 -5.47
N LYS A 36 -11.09 -17.67 -4.15
CA LYS A 36 -11.48 -16.55 -3.31
C LYS A 36 -10.55 -15.35 -3.60
N PRO A 37 -11.05 -14.11 -3.56
CA PRO A 37 -10.25 -12.94 -3.90
C PRO A 37 -9.15 -12.65 -2.86
N SER A 38 -9.37 -13.04 -1.61
CA SER A 38 -8.42 -12.83 -0.52
C SER A 38 -8.40 -14.01 0.46
N ALA A 39 -7.29 -14.11 1.18
CA ALA A 39 -7.14 -14.95 2.36
C ALA A 39 -6.21 -14.24 3.36
N GLU A 40 -6.51 -14.37 4.63
CA GLU A 40 -5.73 -13.75 5.70
C GLU A 40 -5.38 -14.83 6.74
N THR A 41 -4.16 -14.81 7.26
CA THR A 41 -3.72 -15.68 8.35
C THR A 41 -2.73 -14.95 9.25
N ILE A 42 -2.41 -15.56 10.37
CA ILE A 42 -1.35 -15.11 11.26
C ILE A 42 -0.02 -15.70 10.81
N GLU A 43 1.08 -14.95 10.94
CA GLU A 43 2.43 -15.45 10.70
C GLU A 43 2.70 -16.73 11.50
N GLY A 44 3.23 -17.75 10.82
CA GLY A 44 3.46 -19.06 11.41
C GLY A 44 2.21 -19.93 11.57
N THR A 45 1.00 -19.39 11.32
CA THR A 45 -0.25 -20.15 11.33
C THR A 45 -0.55 -20.68 9.94
N SER A 46 -0.85 -21.98 9.86
CA SER A 46 -1.11 -22.65 8.58
C SER A 46 -2.34 -22.07 7.88
N ILE A 47 -2.32 -22.02 6.56
CA ILE A 47 -3.43 -21.55 5.73
C ILE A 47 -3.66 -22.50 4.54
N SER A 48 -4.91 -22.59 4.09
CA SER A 48 -5.32 -23.36 2.92
C SER A 48 -5.93 -22.44 1.89
N LEU A 49 -5.26 -22.32 0.74
CA LEU A 49 -5.76 -21.62 -0.44
C LEU A 49 -6.51 -22.64 -1.30
N SER A 50 -7.73 -22.32 -1.72
CA SER A 50 -8.58 -23.24 -2.47
C SER A 50 -8.79 -22.76 -3.89
N CYS A 51 -8.82 -23.70 -4.82
CA CYS A 51 -9.03 -23.45 -6.23
C CYS A 51 -9.99 -24.50 -6.79
N SER A 52 -10.95 -24.08 -7.61
CA SER A 52 -11.85 -25.00 -8.31
C SER A 52 -12.03 -24.65 -9.78
N HIS A 53 -12.38 -25.67 -10.58
CA HIS A 53 -12.50 -25.60 -12.03
C HIS A 53 -13.75 -26.34 -12.49
N ARG A 54 -14.46 -25.79 -13.47
CA ARG A 54 -15.67 -26.44 -14.03
C ARG A 54 -15.34 -27.61 -14.98
N SER A 55 -14.24 -27.50 -15.71
CA SER A 55 -13.81 -28.48 -16.70
C SER A 55 -12.29 -28.57 -16.68
N ILE A 56 -11.77 -29.79 -16.59
CA ILE A 56 -10.36 -30.12 -16.67
C ILE A 56 -10.23 -31.35 -17.55
N LYS A 57 -9.25 -31.37 -18.47
CA LYS A 57 -9.02 -32.54 -19.32
C LYS A 57 -8.18 -33.57 -18.58
N SER A 58 -8.25 -34.82 -19.03
CA SER A 58 -7.55 -35.94 -18.39
C SER A 58 -6.03 -35.81 -18.36
N TYR A 59 -5.43 -34.96 -19.19
CA TYR A 59 -3.99 -34.72 -19.24
C TYR A 59 -3.55 -33.37 -18.64
N ASP A 60 -4.48 -32.56 -18.11
CA ASP A 60 -4.16 -31.22 -17.62
C ASP A 60 -3.60 -31.25 -16.19
N PHE A 61 -2.56 -30.47 -15.92
CA PHE A 61 -2.07 -30.28 -14.57
C PHE A 61 -2.64 -29.00 -13.96
N ILE A 62 -2.80 -29.02 -12.64
CA ILE A 62 -3.07 -27.82 -11.86
C ILE A 62 -1.72 -27.28 -11.40
N TYR A 63 -1.49 -26.00 -11.63
CA TYR A 63 -0.28 -25.28 -11.28
C TYR A 63 -0.58 -24.20 -10.26
N TRP A 64 0.32 -24.04 -9.31
CA TRP A 64 0.31 -22.94 -8.36
C TRP A 64 1.52 -22.05 -8.55
N TYR A 65 1.27 -20.75 -8.59
CA TYR A 65 2.28 -19.70 -8.65
C TYR A 65 2.04 -18.70 -7.51
N HIS A 66 3.09 -18.02 -7.08
CA HIS A 66 2.98 -16.80 -6.29
C HIS A 66 3.59 -15.61 -7.04
N GLN A 67 3.17 -14.40 -6.70
CA GLN A 67 3.75 -13.18 -7.22
C GLN A 67 3.96 -12.22 -6.05
N LEU A 68 5.22 -11.95 -5.76
CA LEU A 68 5.61 -10.91 -4.82
C LEU A 68 5.36 -9.52 -5.42
N PRO A 69 5.10 -8.49 -4.60
CA PRO A 69 4.91 -7.13 -5.09
C PRO A 69 6.06 -6.67 -6.01
N GLY A 70 5.73 -6.21 -7.22
CA GLY A 70 6.71 -5.72 -8.19
C GLY A 70 7.50 -6.81 -8.93
N GLN A 71 7.21 -8.09 -8.72
CA GLN A 71 7.88 -9.21 -9.38
C GLN A 71 6.96 -9.93 -10.36
N SER A 72 7.52 -10.81 -11.20
CA SER A 72 6.75 -11.73 -12.06
C SER A 72 6.27 -12.96 -11.28
N PRO A 73 5.17 -13.63 -11.72
CA PRO A 73 4.75 -14.89 -11.12
C PRO A 73 5.86 -15.95 -11.12
N THR A 74 6.06 -16.60 -9.99
CA THR A 74 7.06 -17.66 -9.76
C THR A 74 6.35 -18.98 -9.43
N TYR A 75 6.83 -20.06 -10.02
CA TYR A 75 6.24 -21.39 -9.86
C TYR A 75 6.47 -21.95 -8.46
N ILE A 76 5.43 -22.55 -7.87
CA ILE A 76 5.49 -23.22 -6.57
C ILE A 76 5.48 -24.74 -6.76
N THR A 77 4.41 -25.25 -7.37
CA THR A 77 4.15 -26.69 -7.48
C THR A 77 3.06 -26.98 -8.49
N SER A 78 2.93 -28.23 -8.91
CA SER A 78 1.87 -28.71 -9.78
C SER A 78 1.50 -30.15 -9.47
N GLY A 79 0.26 -30.52 -9.79
CA GLY A 79 -0.23 -31.88 -9.61
C GLY A 79 -1.44 -32.17 -10.48
N SER A 80 -1.63 -33.45 -10.79
CA SER A 80 -2.82 -33.93 -11.52
C SER A 80 -3.84 -34.56 -10.58
N GLU A 81 -3.41 -35.26 -9.53
CA GLU A 81 -4.24 -35.92 -8.52
C GLU A 81 -3.38 -36.21 -7.27
N GLY A 82 -3.99 -36.30 -6.10
CA GLY A 82 -3.32 -36.73 -4.87
C GLY A 82 -2.60 -35.59 -4.16
N THR A 83 -1.54 -35.92 -3.41
CA THR A 83 -0.80 -34.93 -2.61
C THR A 83 0.65 -34.83 -3.07
N SER A 84 1.14 -33.59 -3.22
CA SER A 84 2.54 -33.27 -3.54
C SER A 84 3.11 -32.33 -2.47
N LEU A 85 4.35 -32.57 -2.06
CA LEU A 85 5.02 -31.73 -1.07
C LEU A 85 5.51 -30.42 -1.70
N VAL A 86 5.44 -29.34 -0.94
CA VAL A 86 5.98 -28.03 -1.30
C VAL A 86 7.10 -27.70 -0.33
N GLN A 87 8.27 -27.32 -0.86
CA GLN A 87 9.45 -27.07 -0.04
C GLN A 87 9.50 -25.64 0.50
N ASP A 88 9.19 -24.65 -0.34
CA ASP A 88 9.29 -23.24 0.03
C ASP A 88 8.12 -22.42 -0.57
N PRO A 89 7.24 -21.82 0.27
CA PRO A 89 7.13 -22.09 1.70
C PRO A 89 6.70 -23.55 1.98
N PRO A 90 7.12 -24.16 3.11
CA PRO A 90 6.80 -25.55 3.42
C PRO A 90 5.29 -25.80 3.42
N GLY A 91 4.85 -26.82 2.70
CA GLY A 91 3.43 -27.06 2.50
C GLY A 91 3.12 -28.32 1.71
N ARG A 92 1.88 -28.39 1.23
CA ARG A 92 1.42 -29.46 0.35
C ARG A 92 0.36 -28.95 -0.62
N LEU A 93 0.43 -29.43 -1.85
CA LEU A 93 -0.66 -29.36 -2.80
C LEU A 93 -1.51 -30.63 -2.65
N SER A 94 -2.82 -30.48 -2.51
CA SER A 94 -3.78 -31.57 -2.60
C SER A 94 -4.71 -31.34 -3.78
N VAL A 95 -4.83 -32.32 -4.68
CA VAL A 95 -5.74 -32.30 -5.83
C VAL A 95 -6.75 -33.43 -5.67
N ALA A 96 -8.03 -33.09 -5.78
CA ALA A 96 -9.11 -34.07 -5.66
C ALA A 96 -9.04 -35.12 -6.79
N ALA A 97 -9.58 -36.31 -6.53
CA ALA A 97 -9.61 -37.40 -7.51
C ALA A 97 -10.40 -37.04 -8.79
N ASP A 98 -11.43 -36.19 -8.66
CA ASP A 98 -12.18 -35.66 -9.80
C ASP A 98 -11.46 -34.51 -10.53
N ARG A 99 -10.35 -34.03 -9.95
CA ARG A 99 -9.44 -32.99 -10.44
C ARG A 99 -10.09 -31.63 -10.63
N ARG A 100 -11.31 -31.44 -10.14
CA ARG A 100 -12.06 -30.19 -10.23
C ARG A 100 -11.75 -29.25 -9.09
N SER A 101 -11.02 -29.71 -8.08
CA SER A 101 -10.59 -28.87 -6.96
C SER A 101 -9.17 -29.19 -6.54
N SER A 102 -8.47 -28.15 -6.11
CA SER A 102 -7.17 -28.26 -5.46
C SER A 102 -7.08 -27.33 -4.25
N SER A 103 -6.19 -27.69 -3.34
CA SER A 103 -5.81 -26.84 -2.23
C SER A 103 -4.30 -26.77 -2.08
N LEU A 104 -3.77 -25.56 -2.03
CA LEU A 104 -2.41 -25.29 -1.59
C LEU A 104 -2.44 -24.96 -0.10
N TRP A 105 -1.96 -25.90 0.71
CA TRP A 105 -1.81 -25.71 2.15
C TRP A 105 -0.37 -25.31 2.47
N LEU A 106 -0.21 -24.19 3.17
CA LEU A 106 1.08 -23.69 3.65
C LEU A 106 1.16 -23.90 5.15
N ALA A 107 2.24 -24.51 5.63
CA ALA A 107 2.36 -24.99 7.01
C ALA A 107 2.61 -23.86 8.01
N ARG A 108 3.61 -23.02 7.73
CA ARG A 108 4.04 -21.92 8.61
C ARG A 108 4.51 -20.73 7.77
N PRO A 109 3.62 -20.14 6.95
CA PRO A 109 3.96 -19.02 6.10
C PRO A 109 4.48 -17.85 6.96
N GLN A 110 5.52 -17.19 6.47
CA GLN A 110 6.17 -16.03 7.08
C GLN A 110 5.74 -14.74 6.37
N LEU A 111 6.06 -13.56 6.93
CA LEU A 111 5.75 -12.27 6.28
C LEU A 111 6.26 -12.18 4.82
N ARG A 112 7.42 -12.80 4.51
CA ARG A 112 7.98 -12.86 3.14
C ARG A 112 7.12 -13.67 2.15
N ASP A 113 6.24 -14.53 2.65
CA ASP A 113 5.39 -15.39 1.82
C ASP A 113 4.06 -14.70 1.46
N ALA A 114 3.79 -13.51 2.03
CA ALA A 114 2.64 -12.67 1.68
C ALA A 114 2.75 -12.21 0.22
N ALA A 115 1.84 -12.70 -0.61
CA ALA A 115 1.92 -12.57 -2.06
C ALA A 115 0.54 -12.77 -2.69
N VAL A 116 0.47 -12.53 -4.00
CA VAL A 116 -0.69 -12.94 -4.79
C VAL A 116 -0.47 -14.37 -5.27
N TYR A 117 -1.40 -15.28 -4.96
CA TYR A 117 -1.33 -16.69 -5.34
C TYR A 117 -2.27 -16.97 -6.50
N TYR A 118 -1.74 -17.61 -7.53
CA TYR A 118 -2.45 -17.97 -8.73
C TYR A 118 -2.57 -19.48 -8.86
N CYS A 119 -3.79 -19.92 -9.13
CA CYS A 119 -4.06 -21.28 -9.58
C CYS A 119 -4.34 -21.26 -11.08
N ALA A 120 -3.76 -22.21 -11.80
CA ALA A 120 -3.98 -22.36 -13.22
C ALA A 120 -4.09 -23.81 -13.65
N VAL A 121 -4.74 -24.01 -14.79
CA VAL A 121 -4.85 -25.32 -15.46
C VAL A 121 -4.14 -25.21 -16.80
N GLY A 122 -3.36 -26.23 -17.14
CA GLY A 122 -2.64 -26.29 -18.41
C GLY A 122 -2.22 -27.69 -18.83
N GLU A 123 -2.11 -27.90 -20.13
CA GLU A 123 -1.66 -29.14 -20.76
C GLU A 123 -0.13 -29.16 -20.86
N THR A 124 0.53 -30.26 -20.46
CA THR A 124 1.93 -30.54 -20.84
C THR A 124 1.95 -31.24 -22.19
N ARG A 125 1.89 -30.50 -23.30
CA ARG A 125 2.21 -31.14 -24.60
C ARG A 125 3.70 -31.41 -24.67
N GLY A 126 4.06 -32.69 -24.66
CA GLY A 126 5.33 -33.11 -25.22
C GLY A 126 5.36 -32.66 -26.68
N HIS A 127 6.32 -31.80 -27.01
CA HIS A 127 6.57 -31.20 -28.34
C HIS A 127 5.73 -29.93 -28.65
N SER A 128 6.44 -28.80 -28.82
CA SER A 128 6.02 -27.42 -29.18
C SER A 128 5.45 -26.48 -28.07
N ASP A 129 6.37 -25.86 -27.33
CA ASP A 129 6.49 -24.43 -26.93
C ASP A 129 5.27 -23.53 -26.62
N LYS A 130 4.08 -24.07 -26.34
CA LYS A 130 2.95 -23.26 -25.82
C LYS A 130 2.25 -23.93 -24.65
N LEU A 131 2.72 -23.63 -23.44
CA LEU A 131 1.95 -23.82 -22.22
C LEU A 131 0.84 -22.74 -22.18
N ALA A 132 -0.40 -23.12 -22.49
CA ALA A 132 -1.55 -22.24 -22.34
C ALA A 132 -2.01 -22.25 -20.87
N ILE A 133 -1.46 -21.34 -20.07
CA ILE A 133 -1.88 -21.12 -18.69
C ILE A 133 -3.08 -20.16 -18.69
N THR A 134 -4.22 -20.58 -18.16
CA THR A 134 -5.35 -19.67 -17.96
C THR A 134 -5.33 -19.12 -16.54
N LEU A 135 -4.87 -17.87 -16.37
CA LEU A 135 -4.92 -17.12 -15.12
C LEU A 135 -6.17 -16.24 -15.13
N ASN A 136 -7.19 -16.58 -14.35
CA ASN A 136 -8.46 -15.84 -14.38
C ASN A 136 -8.73 -15.08 -13.09
N HIS A 137 -8.32 -15.65 -11.96
CA HIS A 137 -8.55 -15.10 -10.64
C HIS A 137 -7.28 -15.26 -9.82
N ALA A 138 -6.98 -14.24 -9.04
CA ALA A 138 -5.82 -14.18 -8.17
C ALA A 138 -6.32 -14.13 -6.73
N GLN A 139 -5.64 -14.83 -5.82
CA GLN A 139 -5.97 -14.78 -4.40
C GLN A 139 -4.86 -14.03 -3.67
N THR A 140 -5.18 -12.86 -3.11
CA THR A 140 -4.23 -12.12 -2.28
C THR A 140 -4.13 -12.78 -0.92
N MET A 141 -2.93 -13.23 -0.53
CA MET A 141 -2.66 -13.74 0.80
C MET A 141 -1.93 -12.68 1.63
N SER A 142 -2.54 -12.24 2.73
CA SER A 142 -1.89 -11.37 3.71
C SER A 142 -1.63 -12.10 5.03
N LEU A 143 -0.48 -11.80 5.64
CA LEU A 143 -0.07 -12.33 6.93
C LEU A 143 0.06 -11.23 7.96
N PHE A 144 -0.36 -11.53 9.19
CA PHE A 144 -0.33 -10.57 10.30
C PHE A 144 0.29 -11.21 11.55
N THR A 145 0.89 -10.43 12.43
CA THR A 145 1.51 -10.94 13.67
C THR A 145 0.51 -10.90 14.83
N ASP A 146 0.26 -12.04 15.49
CA ASP A 146 -0.71 -12.15 16.62
C ASP A 146 -0.07 -11.80 17.98
N ASN A 147 1.25 -11.87 18.10
CA ASN A 147 1.98 -11.63 19.36
C ASN A 147 2.52 -10.20 19.51
N GLN A 148 2.07 -9.25 18.70
CA GLN A 148 2.50 -7.87 18.84
C GLN A 148 1.57 -7.13 19.80
N GLU A 149 2.13 -6.58 20.88
CA GLU A 149 1.42 -5.64 21.74
C GLU A 149 0.74 -4.57 20.86
N PRO A 150 -0.56 -4.27 21.06
CA PRO A 150 -1.30 -3.36 20.19
C PRO A 150 -0.55 -2.05 19.99
N SER A 151 -0.13 -1.80 18.76
CA SER A 151 0.56 -0.56 18.42
C SER A 151 -0.48 0.49 18.06
N VAL A 152 -0.49 1.58 18.82
CA VAL A 152 -1.42 2.68 18.63
C VAL A 152 -0.93 3.55 17.46
N PRO A 153 -1.82 3.99 16.53
CA PRO A 153 -1.39 4.76 15.37
C PRO A 153 -0.80 6.12 15.74
N GLN A 154 0.25 6.49 15.04
CA GLN A 154 0.70 7.89 14.97
C GLN A 154 -0.11 8.60 13.88
N VAL A 155 -1.00 9.50 14.30
CA VAL A 155 -1.86 10.25 13.38
C VAL A 155 -1.19 11.56 12.99
N ILE A 156 -1.09 11.79 11.68
CA ILE A 156 -0.46 12.96 11.10
C ILE A 156 -1.45 13.60 10.12
N MET A 157 -1.69 14.90 10.28
CA MET A 157 -2.48 15.69 9.34
C MET A 157 -1.57 16.51 8.44
N LEU A 158 -1.82 16.43 7.14
CA LEU A 158 -1.11 17.15 6.10
C LEU A 158 -2.10 18.04 5.35
N LYS A 159 -1.72 19.29 5.08
CA LYS A 159 -2.52 20.22 4.26
C LYS A 159 -1.65 20.72 3.11
N SER A 160 -2.18 20.68 1.89
CA SER A 160 -1.47 21.19 0.71
C SER A 160 -1.18 22.67 0.87
N LYS A 161 0.04 23.09 0.54
CA LYS A 161 0.34 24.52 0.36
C LYS A 161 -0.49 25.01 -0.83
N LYS A 162 -1.39 25.94 -0.56
CA LYS A 162 -2.40 26.44 -1.49
C LYS A 162 -1.76 26.95 -2.80
N LEU A 163 -2.26 26.49 -3.95
CA LEU A 163 -2.11 27.14 -5.24
C LEU A 163 -3.26 28.16 -5.37
N GLU A 164 -2.98 29.38 -5.83
CA GLU A 164 -3.79 30.56 -5.48
C GLU A 164 -5.31 30.47 -5.78
N ASP A 165 -5.73 29.62 -6.72
CA ASP A 165 -7.12 29.51 -7.18
C ASP A 165 -7.73 28.09 -7.19
N SER A 166 -7.12 27.09 -6.55
CA SER A 166 -7.68 25.73 -6.47
C SER A 166 -8.26 25.39 -5.10
N THR A 167 -9.24 24.48 -5.07
CA THR A 167 -9.59 23.74 -3.86
C THR A 167 -8.33 23.08 -3.29
N GLY A 168 -8.15 23.18 -1.98
CA GLY A 168 -7.00 22.58 -1.30
C GLY A 168 -7.20 21.08 -1.14
N LYS A 169 -6.12 20.36 -0.81
CA LYS A 169 -6.20 18.97 -0.38
C LYS A 169 -5.70 18.86 1.05
N ALA A 170 -6.32 17.99 1.83
CA ALA A 170 -5.76 17.55 3.09
C ALA A 170 -5.71 16.03 3.13
N ALA A 171 -4.67 15.51 3.77
CA ALA A 171 -4.49 14.09 4.00
C ALA A 171 -4.37 13.81 5.49
N CYS A 172 -4.96 12.72 5.92
CA CYS A 172 -4.75 12.14 7.23
C CYS A 172 -4.06 10.79 7.08
N LEU A 173 -2.92 10.66 7.74
CA LEU A 173 -2.08 9.47 7.72
C LEU A 173 -2.02 8.90 9.13
N ALA A 174 -2.44 7.65 9.30
CA ALA A 174 -2.21 6.86 10.50
C ALA A 174 -1.11 5.86 10.22
N ARG A 175 -0.03 5.90 11.02
CA ARG A 175 1.15 5.06 10.83
C ARG A 175 1.37 4.06 11.94
N ASN A 176 2.04 2.96 11.59
CA ASN A 176 2.65 2.01 12.51
C ASN A 176 1.65 1.45 13.54
N PHE A 177 0.39 1.23 13.15
CA PHE A 177 -0.61 0.67 14.04
C PHE A 177 -0.76 -0.83 13.85
N SER A 178 -1.24 -1.51 14.88
CA SER A 178 -1.65 -2.90 14.81
C SER A 178 -2.68 -3.20 15.89
N PRO A 179 -3.76 -3.94 15.57
CA PRO A 179 -4.04 -4.61 14.29
C PRO A 179 -4.72 -3.74 13.23
N LYS A 180 -4.98 -4.30 12.03
CA LYS A 180 -5.39 -3.64 10.78
C LYS A 180 -6.60 -2.69 10.83
N ASN A 181 -7.49 -2.87 11.81
CA ASN A 181 -8.78 -2.21 11.84
C ASN A 181 -8.69 -0.78 12.39
N ILE A 182 -8.80 0.18 11.48
CA ILE A 182 -8.82 1.62 11.78
C ILE A 182 -9.87 2.31 10.91
N SER A 183 -10.47 3.38 11.41
CA SER A 183 -11.31 4.27 10.62
C SER A 183 -10.80 5.70 10.69
N LEU A 184 -10.61 6.35 9.54
CA LEU A 184 -10.16 7.73 9.45
C LEU A 184 -11.34 8.65 9.12
N GLU A 185 -11.56 9.63 9.98
CA GLU A 185 -12.59 10.65 9.86
C GLU A 185 -11.95 12.01 9.63
N MET A 186 -12.49 12.79 8.68
CA MET A 186 -12.01 14.13 8.34
C MET A 186 -13.19 15.09 8.25
N SER A 187 -12.93 16.39 8.42
CA SER A 187 -13.99 17.43 8.41
C SER A 187 -14.68 17.64 7.06
N SER A 188 -14.09 17.18 5.96
CA SER A 188 -14.69 17.23 4.62
C SER A 188 -15.14 15.85 4.18
N ASN A 189 -16.35 15.78 3.61
CA ASN A 189 -16.91 14.55 3.06
C ASN A 189 -16.50 14.32 1.59
N GLU A 190 -15.83 15.29 0.95
CA GLU A 190 -15.38 15.15 -0.43
C GLU A 190 -14.07 14.34 -0.47
N VAL A 191 -14.20 13.01 -0.48
CA VAL A 191 -13.07 12.07 -0.49
C VAL A 191 -12.41 12.06 -1.88
N VAL A 192 -11.11 12.36 -1.90
CA VAL A 192 -10.26 12.31 -3.10
C VAL A 192 -9.58 10.96 -3.24
N TYR A 193 -9.13 10.38 -2.12
CA TYR A 193 -8.50 9.07 -2.09
C TYR A 193 -8.65 8.46 -0.69
N GLU A 194 -9.02 7.19 -0.61
CA GLU A 194 -9.06 6.45 0.64
C GLU A 194 -8.44 5.08 0.41
N GLN A 195 -7.39 4.79 1.18
CA GLN A 195 -6.71 3.52 1.09
C GLN A 195 -7.48 2.47 1.88
N SER A 196 -8.02 1.48 1.15
CA SER A 196 -8.70 0.33 1.74
C SER A 196 -8.34 -0.93 0.95
N PRO A 197 -7.77 -1.97 1.60
CA PRO A 197 -7.43 -2.05 3.03
C PRO A 197 -6.16 -1.29 3.42
N SER A 198 -5.90 -1.15 4.73
CA SER A 198 -4.62 -0.64 5.28
C SER A 198 -3.42 -1.42 4.74
N ILE A 199 -2.31 -0.73 4.44
CA ILE A 199 -1.09 -1.34 3.89
C ILE A 199 -0.23 -1.91 5.02
N LEU A 200 0.22 -3.16 4.87
CA LEU A 200 1.21 -3.77 5.73
C LEU A 200 2.62 -3.27 5.35
N THR A 201 3.36 -2.78 6.32
CA THR A 201 4.75 -2.34 6.16
C THR A 201 5.72 -3.51 6.35
N SER A 202 6.97 -3.34 5.94
CA SER A 202 8.03 -4.32 6.18
C SER A 202 8.32 -4.56 7.67
N GLU A 203 7.84 -3.68 8.55
CA GLU A 203 7.95 -3.82 10.01
C GLU A 203 6.81 -4.66 10.62
N GLY A 204 5.89 -5.18 9.80
CA GLY A 204 4.73 -5.95 10.28
C GLY A 204 3.60 -5.10 10.87
N LEU A 205 3.68 -3.78 10.75
CA LEU A 205 2.66 -2.82 11.18
C LEU A 205 1.86 -2.29 9.99
N TYR A 206 0.75 -1.60 10.26
CA TYR A 206 -0.09 -1.04 9.21
C TYR A 206 0.00 0.47 9.12
N ASP A 207 -0.11 0.96 7.89
CA ASP A 207 -0.32 2.36 7.55
C ASP A 207 -1.66 2.51 6.81
N ALA A 208 -2.35 3.62 7.05
CA ALA A 208 -3.61 3.97 6.38
C ALA A 208 -3.64 5.47 6.09
N ILE A 209 -4.16 5.82 4.91
CA ILE A 209 -4.27 7.22 4.48
C ILE A 209 -5.64 7.52 3.88
N LYS A 210 -6.16 8.69 4.23
CA LYS A 210 -7.37 9.28 3.65
C LYS A 210 -7.08 10.70 3.21
N VAL A 211 -7.53 11.06 2.02
CA VAL A 211 -7.31 12.36 1.39
C VAL A 211 -8.66 12.95 1.00
N VAL A 212 -8.89 14.21 1.37
CA VAL A 212 -10.12 14.95 1.10
C VAL A 212 -9.84 16.28 0.40
N SER A 213 -10.84 16.76 -0.35
CA SER A 213 -10.88 18.13 -0.84
C SER A 213 -11.22 19.07 0.31
N VAL A 214 -10.66 20.28 0.30
CA VAL A 214 -10.87 21.28 1.34
C VAL A 214 -11.12 22.66 0.73
N ALA A 215 -12.18 23.33 1.18
CA ALA A 215 -12.49 24.70 0.79
C ALA A 215 -11.43 25.70 1.27
N LYS A 216 -11.30 26.81 0.55
CA LYS A 216 -10.34 27.88 0.86
C LYS A 216 -10.61 28.44 2.27
N GLY A 217 -9.59 28.40 3.13
CA GLY A 217 -9.67 28.92 4.50
C GLY A 217 -10.39 28.01 5.50
N ALA A 218 -10.92 26.86 5.07
CA ALA A 218 -11.56 25.94 5.98
C ALA A 218 -10.56 25.32 6.98
N GLU A 219 -11.01 25.21 8.22
CA GLU A 219 -10.34 24.41 9.25
C GLU A 219 -10.46 22.93 8.89
N VAL A 220 -9.36 22.21 9.01
CA VAL A 220 -9.32 20.78 8.72
C VAL A 220 -9.02 20.06 10.01
N THR A 221 -9.84 19.07 10.33
CA THR A 221 -9.59 18.14 11.42
C THR A 221 -9.45 16.73 10.86
N CYS A 222 -8.65 15.92 11.55
CA CYS A 222 -8.63 14.49 11.36
C CYS A 222 -8.71 13.77 12.70
N THR A 223 -9.46 12.69 12.74
CA THR A 223 -9.53 11.75 13.85
C THR A 223 -9.37 10.31 13.34
N ALA A 224 -8.58 9.51 14.04
CA ALA A 224 -8.52 8.07 13.81
C ALA A 224 -9.27 7.34 14.91
N LYS A 225 -10.28 6.55 14.53
CA LYS A 225 -10.97 5.62 15.43
C LYS A 225 -10.24 4.28 15.41
N PHE A 226 -9.64 3.94 16.53
CA PHE A 226 -8.84 2.73 16.70
C PHE A 226 -9.18 2.09 18.05
N TYR A 227 -9.64 0.83 18.04
CA TYR A 227 -9.97 0.10 19.27
C TYR A 227 -10.94 0.84 20.22
N GLY A 228 -11.96 1.49 19.65
CA GLY A 228 -12.94 2.28 20.42
C GLY A 228 -12.39 3.59 20.97
N ARG A 229 -11.13 3.95 20.68
CA ARG A 229 -10.51 5.23 21.04
C ARG A 229 -10.45 6.16 19.83
N THR A 230 -10.54 7.46 20.08
CA THR A 230 -10.35 8.50 19.07
C THR A 230 -8.99 9.13 19.28
N ILE A 231 -8.15 9.11 18.25
CA ILE A 231 -6.78 9.61 18.27
C ILE A 231 -6.70 10.81 17.34
N THR A 232 -6.19 11.93 17.84
CA THR A 232 -6.01 13.17 17.08
C THR A 232 -4.54 13.40 16.74
N PRO A 233 -4.24 14.12 15.63
CA PRO A 233 -2.88 14.49 15.27
C PRO A 233 -2.12 15.18 16.41
N GLY A 234 -0.88 14.75 16.64
CA GLY A 234 -0.02 15.33 17.68
C GLY A 234 -0.23 14.78 19.10
N THR A 235 -1.17 13.86 19.30
CA THR A 235 -1.28 13.14 20.59
C THR A 235 -0.12 12.15 20.72
N ILE A 236 0.80 12.40 21.65
CA ILE A 236 1.85 11.44 22.02
C ILE A 236 1.26 10.48 23.05
N LEU A 237 0.81 9.31 22.61
CA LEU A 237 0.41 8.23 23.50
C LEU A 237 1.65 7.42 23.87
N TRP A 238 2.29 7.80 24.97
CA TRP A 238 3.35 7.02 25.59
C TRP A 238 2.71 5.77 26.23
N TYR A 239 3.20 4.58 25.89
CA TYR A 239 2.56 3.31 26.22
C TYR A 239 2.38 3.12 27.74
N SER A 240 1.12 3.03 28.16
CA SER A 240 0.61 1.95 29.01
C SER A 240 -0.91 1.98 28.92
N CYS A 241 -1.51 0.84 28.58
CA CYS A 241 -2.95 0.67 28.74
C CYS A 241 -3.26 0.67 30.25
N ASN A 242 -3.49 1.85 30.84
CA ASN A 242 -4.23 2.01 32.08
C ASN A 242 -4.76 3.45 32.21
N LEU A 243 -6.03 3.49 32.60
CA LEU A 243 -6.86 4.56 33.15
C LEU A 243 -6.30 5.99 33.20
N PHE A 244 -7.12 6.91 32.67
CA PHE A 244 -7.17 8.35 32.91
C PHE A 244 -5.90 9.13 32.55
N LEU A 245 -6.03 10.13 31.68
CA LEU A 245 -5.51 11.49 31.94
C LEU A 245 -5.90 12.47 30.83
N GLU A 246 -6.01 13.72 31.27
CA GLU A 246 -6.49 14.90 30.58
C GLU A 246 -5.61 15.32 29.40
N ALA A 247 -6.25 15.97 28.44
CA ALA A 247 -5.61 16.50 27.24
C ALA A 247 -4.56 17.57 27.61
N VAL A 248 -3.28 17.20 27.55
CA VAL A 248 -2.19 18.17 27.50
C VAL A 248 -2.02 18.63 26.04
N SER A 249 -2.17 19.93 25.84
CA SER A 249 -2.02 20.64 24.56
C SER A 249 -0.67 20.36 23.88
N PRO A 250 -0.62 20.00 22.59
CA PRO A 250 0.63 19.88 21.86
C PRO A 250 0.97 21.21 21.17
N SER A 251 1.80 22.02 21.83
CA SER A 251 2.65 23.00 21.14
C SER A 251 4.06 22.96 21.71
N THR A 252 4.71 21.81 21.56
CA THR A 252 6.15 21.67 21.82
C THR A 252 6.84 21.33 20.51
N CYS A 253 7.39 22.35 19.85
CA CYS A 253 8.33 22.18 18.75
C CYS A 253 9.62 21.53 19.27
N PHE A 254 9.76 20.22 19.11
CA PHE A 254 11.07 19.59 19.19
C PHE A 254 11.79 19.84 17.86
N SER A 255 12.86 20.63 17.88
CA SER A 255 13.77 20.76 16.73
C SER A 255 14.89 19.74 16.86
N PRO A 256 14.87 18.57 16.18
CA PRO A 256 16.07 17.77 16.00
C PRO A 256 16.87 18.43 14.88
N ALA A 257 17.47 19.59 15.15
CA ALA A 257 18.38 20.22 14.21
C ALA A 257 19.73 19.50 14.22
N ARG A 258 19.79 18.24 13.79
CA ARG A 258 21.03 17.71 13.23
C ARG A 258 21.08 18.15 11.77
N LYS A 259 21.46 19.43 11.56
CA LYS A 259 21.81 19.91 10.23
C LYS A 259 22.97 19.06 9.74
N HIS A 260 22.72 18.19 8.76
CA HIS A 260 23.78 17.68 7.91
C HIS A 260 24.28 18.88 7.10
N TYR A 261 25.33 19.51 7.59
CA TYR A 261 25.90 20.72 7.00
C TYR A 261 26.64 20.32 5.72
N THR A 262 25.93 20.20 4.60
CA THR A 262 26.57 20.36 3.30
C THR A 262 27.08 21.80 3.27
N LYS A 263 28.40 21.98 3.27
CA LYS A 263 29.07 23.27 3.18
C LYS A 263 28.64 23.97 1.89
N VAL A 264 27.56 24.74 1.95
CA VAL A 264 27.23 25.75 0.95
C VAL A 264 27.94 27.01 1.41
N GLU A 265 29.06 27.30 0.75
CA GLU A 265 29.84 28.51 0.94
C GLU A 265 29.09 29.69 0.31
N LYS A 266 28.02 30.11 0.98
CA LYS A 266 27.43 31.45 0.84
C LYS A 266 27.26 32.00 2.25
N ALA A 267 28.35 32.52 2.79
CA ALA A 267 28.30 33.35 3.97
C ALA A 267 27.25 34.44 3.74
N ASN A 268 26.23 34.50 4.61
CA ASN A 268 25.20 35.53 4.56
C ASN A 268 25.90 36.89 4.63
N THR A 269 25.96 37.62 3.52
CA THR A 269 26.72 38.87 3.36
C THR A 269 26.33 39.93 4.39
N LEU A 270 25.09 39.84 4.90
CA LEU A 270 24.57 40.61 6.03
C LEU A 270 25.35 40.38 7.34
N SER A 271 25.80 39.15 7.61
CA SER A 271 26.56 38.83 8.83
C SER A 271 27.97 39.45 8.79
N VAL A 272 28.64 39.41 7.64
CA VAL A 272 29.97 40.00 7.45
C VAL A 272 29.89 41.54 7.49
N ALA A 273 28.87 42.12 6.88
CA ALA A 273 28.63 43.56 6.93
C ALA A 273 28.36 44.06 8.37
N VAL A 274 27.57 43.31 9.15
CA VAL A 274 27.32 43.63 10.57
C VAL A 274 28.59 43.50 11.41
N LEU A 275 29.44 42.49 11.16
CA LEU A 275 30.73 42.37 11.85
C LEU A 275 31.66 43.54 11.49
N GLY A 276 31.72 43.93 10.21
CA GLY A 276 32.50 45.07 9.74
C GLY A 276 32.05 46.39 10.37
N LEU A 277 30.75 46.62 10.45
CA LEU A 277 30.19 47.82 11.06
C LEU A 277 30.52 47.91 12.56
N ARG A 278 30.48 46.79 13.29
CA ARG A 278 30.84 46.75 14.72
C ARG A 278 32.32 47.10 14.95
N VAL A 279 33.22 46.63 14.08
CA VAL A 279 34.65 46.96 14.17
C VAL A 279 34.90 48.44 13.87
N LEU A 280 34.21 49.01 12.87
CA LEU A 280 34.33 50.43 12.53
C LEU A 280 33.82 51.34 13.65
N LEU A 281 32.68 50.99 14.26
CA LEU A 281 32.15 51.72 15.41
C LEU A 281 33.10 51.67 16.60
N ALA A 282 33.68 50.50 16.91
CA ALA A 282 34.65 50.37 18.00
C ALA A 282 35.91 51.23 17.76
N LYS A 283 36.44 51.25 16.53
CA LYS A 283 37.57 52.10 16.17
C LYS A 283 37.26 53.60 16.25
N SER A 284 36.08 54.00 15.79
CA SER A 284 35.61 55.39 15.89
C SER A 284 35.51 55.85 17.34
N ILE A 285 34.91 55.02 18.20
CA ILE A 285 34.81 55.30 19.64
C ILE A 285 36.20 55.44 20.27
N ALA A 286 37.12 54.51 19.98
CA ALA A 286 38.48 54.56 20.54
C ALA A 286 39.29 55.79 20.08
N LEU A 287 39.14 56.22 18.84
CA LEU A 287 39.80 57.44 18.35
C LEU A 287 39.17 58.69 18.98
N ASN A 288 37.85 58.74 19.09
CA ASN A 288 37.17 59.88 19.69
C ASN A 288 37.49 60.01 21.19
N THR A 289 37.59 58.90 21.92
CA THR A 289 38.02 58.91 23.32
C THR A 289 39.48 59.33 23.46
N LEU A 290 40.39 58.84 22.61
CA LEU A 290 41.80 59.25 22.62
C LEU A 290 41.96 60.75 22.34
N MET A 291 41.23 61.27 21.35
CA MET A 291 41.26 62.70 21.01
C MET A 291 40.68 63.56 22.14
N THR A 292 39.64 63.09 22.81
CA THR A 292 39.07 63.77 23.98
C THR A 292 40.06 63.79 25.15
N ILE A 293 40.71 62.67 25.45
CA ILE A 293 41.73 62.60 26.52
C ILE A 293 42.91 63.53 26.20
N LYS A 294 43.36 63.57 24.94
CA LYS A 294 44.46 64.45 24.51
C LYS A 294 44.10 65.94 24.65
N LEU A 295 42.85 66.32 24.42
CA LEU A 295 42.33 67.68 24.63
C LEU A 295 42.19 68.08 26.11
N PHE A 296 42.12 67.11 27.02
CA PHE A 296 42.00 67.37 28.46
C PHE A 296 43.34 67.33 29.20
N LEU A 297 44.37 66.66 28.65
CA LEU A 297 45.68 66.48 29.28
C LEU A 297 46.79 67.39 28.73
N PHE A 298 46.52 68.13 27.64
CA PHE A 298 47.40 69.16 27.04
C PHE A 298 46.58 70.39 26.69
#